data_AF-A0A7V3PRN3-F1
#
_entry.id   AF-A0A7V3PRN3-F1
#
_cell.length_a   1.000
_cell.length_b   1.000
_cell.length_c   1.000
_cell.angle_alpha   90.00
_cell.angle_beta   90.00
_cell.angle_gamma   90.00
#
_symmetry.space_group_name_H-M   'P 1'
#
loop_
_entity.id
_entity.type
_entity.pdbx_description
1 polymer ?
#
loop_
_entity_poly.entity_id
_entity_poly.type
_entity_poly.pdbx_seq_one_letter_code
_entity_poly.pdbx_strand_id
1 'polypeptide(L)'
;VELHGGRTYTLSFRYRWQRPEGAEGRVTPRFGVKGPDGKWAEEKYIYFRDLQPTGDAVAEYQREFTVPADHTAGFFQFLFDGRWGQVWIDDVVVTCREDVQEKQRLADLGREARKWATSLGEIFGRGDALTLAKVAARQEPTYRRLRAQAEHLTDAHHRRCMVLPLDGFAEALGRAVEVLTGVTVHAPASPPFADGALGALVSLPCTVRVTEGMLSKLTIAAGGRSVSAPATKPGEEAKLELRLLMPTDRGFGWTDVLLDAHFVWKGVNLWLPRRTTVRLRPAVEVEAAGPISPVDRTVRLMVRNWAAAPGSLRVFRRDEASGEEVNLQTVPLESQGTVPAYLEVSLPDGLGPQLEELARVGGAVSLGWVAELQGRAAAHGMAQVPVVRGAACPRLPAAPRCDGSLSGGEWDGAAKLEGFFRALDGRPAARPTTVLLGHDGSTLFIAWLCGGQPEPSAADRPRDGAVWEDDAVEVFLQPPGSSGYYHFAVNAAGQQYDAYAEGGLNASWNAEWQAAAGRERDGWVVEMAIPFSVVGGQPNGFWRANFGREEADAKVATCWAPTFGGFHTPSRFGKVAF
;
A
#
# COMPACT_ATOMS: atom_id res chain seq x y z
N VAL A 1 15.68 -15.11 2.15
CA VAL A 1 14.61 -16.14 2.06
C VAL A 1 13.89 -16.12 3.41
N GLU A 2 12.56 -16.02 3.42
CA GLU A 2 11.79 -16.24 4.65
C GLU A 2 11.87 -17.72 5.01
N LEU A 3 12.25 -18.02 6.25
CA LEU A 3 12.47 -19.39 6.72
C LEU A 3 11.77 -19.58 8.06
N HIS A 4 11.47 -20.83 8.40
CA HIS A 4 10.89 -21.17 9.69
C HIS A 4 11.95 -21.88 10.53
N GLY A 5 12.20 -21.34 11.72
CA GLY A 5 13.10 -21.95 12.68
C GLY A 5 12.68 -23.38 13.04
N GLY A 6 13.67 -24.25 13.22
CA GLY A 6 13.49 -25.65 13.58
C GLY A 6 13.28 -26.59 12.39
N ARG A 7 13.19 -26.06 11.15
CA ARG A 7 13.01 -26.86 9.93
C ARG A 7 14.33 -27.16 9.23
N THR A 8 14.34 -28.25 8.46
CA THR A 8 15.48 -28.68 7.64
C THR A 8 15.27 -28.29 6.18
N TYR A 9 16.30 -27.68 5.59
CA TYR A 9 16.33 -27.16 4.23
C TYR A 9 17.45 -27.81 3.42
N THR A 10 17.26 -27.84 2.12
CA THR A 10 18.27 -28.25 1.13
C THR A 10 18.65 -27.04 0.30
N LEU A 11 19.94 -26.69 0.31
CA LEU A 11 20.57 -25.74 -0.60
C LEU A 11 21.11 -26.53 -1.81
N SER A 12 20.75 -26.12 -3.02
CA SER A 12 21.33 -26.62 -4.25
C SER A 12 21.68 -25.49 -5.23
N PHE A 13 22.76 -25.65 -5.99
CA PHE A 13 23.12 -24.75 -7.09
C PHE A 13 24.08 -25.43 -8.07
N ARG A 14 24.16 -24.89 -9.29
CA ARG A 14 25.18 -25.26 -10.28
C ARG A 14 26.33 -24.27 -10.24
N TYR A 15 27.55 -24.73 -10.43
CA TYR A 15 28.70 -23.84 -10.47
C TYR A 15 29.79 -24.31 -11.43
N ARG A 16 30.58 -23.35 -11.91
CA ARG A 16 31.84 -23.56 -12.62
C ARG A 16 32.91 -22.74 -11.94
N TRP A 17 34.09 -23.31 -11.70
CA TRP A 17 35.19 -22.58 -11.09
C TRP A 17 36.52 -22.83 -11.81
N GLN A 18 37.03 -21.79 -12.46
CA GLN A 18 38.36 -21.72 -13.06
C GLN A 18 39.33 -21.04 -12.10
N ARG A 19 40.17 -21.85 -11.45
CA ARG A 19 41.23 -21.36 -10.55
C ARG A 19 42.57 -21.30 -11.29
N PRO A 20 43.26 -20.14 -11.31
CA PRO A 20 44.57 -20.00 -11.95
C PRO A 20 45.61 -20.94 -11.35
N GLU A 21 46.58 -21.35 -12.16
CA GLU A 21 47.71 -22.16 -11.71
C GLU A 21 48.50 -21.43 -10.61
N GLY A 22 48.83 -22.17 -9.53
CA GLY A 22 49.52 -21.62 -8.35
C GLY A 22 48.64 -20.81 -7.38
N ALA A 23 47.33 -20.70 -7.63
CA ALA A 23 46.42 -19.96 -6.75
C ALA A 23 45.79 -20.85 -5.66
N GLU A 24 45.85 -20.42 -4.40
CA GLU A 24 45.33 -21.15 -3.23
C GLU A 24 43.99 -20.62 -2.70
N GLY A 25 43.36 -19.69 -3.41
CA GLY A 25 42.12 -19.07 -2.97
C GLY A 25 40.97 -20.07 -2.79
N ARG A 26 40.06 -19.75 -1.88
CA ARG A 26 38.91 -20.57 -1.48
C ARG A 26 37.61 -19.85 -1.80
N VAL A 27 36.59 -20.65 -2.11
CA VAL A 27 35.21 -20.18 -2.29
C VAL A 27 34.32 -21.00 -1.37
N THR A 28 33.86 -20.38 -0.29
CA THR A 28 33.10 -21.04 0.77
C THR A 28 31.65 -20.56 0.73
N PRO A 29 30.68 -21.43 0.40
CA PRO A 29 29.28 -21.09 0.56
C PRO A 29 28.95 -21.00 2.05
N ARG A 30 28.18 -20.00 2.47
CA ARG A 30 27.70 -19.88 3.85
C ARG A 30 26.29 -19.30 3.93
N PHE A 31 25.55 -19.69 4.95
CA PHE A 31 24.20 -19.21 5.22
C PHE A 31 24.16 -18.38 6.51
N GLY A 32 23.71 -17.13 6.42
CA GLY A 32 23.53 -16.23 7.57
C GLY A 32 22.09 -16.22 8.05
N VAL A 33 21.90 -16.23 9.37
CA VAL A 33 20.58 -16.20 10.03
C VAL A 33 20.42 -14.95 10.92
N LYS A 34 19.19 -14.43 11.04
CA LYS A 34 18.86 -13.35 11.99
C LYS A 34 18.51 -13.89 13.36
N GLY A 35 19.12 -13.35 14.41
CA GLY A 35 18.80 -13.69 15.80
C GLY A 35 17.41 -13.21 16.24
N PRO A 36 16.97 -13.60 17.45
CA PRO A 36 15.64 -13.24 18.00
C PRO A 36 15.41 -11.73 18.14
N ASP A 37 16.48 -10.94 18.22
CA ASP A 37 16.52 -9.49 18.31
C ASP A 37 16.43 -8.78 16.94
N GLY A 38 16.25 -9.55 15.86
CA GLY A 38 16.19 -9.04 14.50
C GLY A 38 17.54 -8.59 13.92
N LYS A 39 18.62 -8.70 14.71
CA LYS A 39 19.98 -8.40 14.25
C LYS A 39 20.58 -9.60 13.53
N TRP A 40 21.48 -9.32 12.60
CA TRP A 40 22.29 -10.37 12.00
C TRP A 40 23.20 -10.94 13.06
N ALA A 41 23.09 -12.24 13.32
CA ALA A 41 23.93 -12.89 14.30
C ALA A 41 25.38 -12.86 13.81
N GLU A 42 26.25 -12.05 14.43
CA GLU A 42 27.65 -11.88 14.03
C GLU A 42 28.44 -13.20 14.05
N GLU A 43 27.99 -14.20 14.84
CA GLU A 43 28.69 -15.48 15.04
C GLU A 43 27.93 -16.73 14.55
N LYS A 44 26.78 -16.62 13.88
CA LYS A 44 25.99 -17.79 13.44
C LYS A 44 25.89 -17.90 11.91
N TYR A 45 27.02 -18.14 11.26
CA TYR A 45 27.03 -18.63 9.88
C TYR A 45 27.06 -20.15 9.86
N ILE A 46 26.16 -20.75 9.09
CA ILE A 46 26.28 -22.16 8.72
C ILE A 46 27.24 -22.21 7.54
N TYR A 47 28.48 -22.61 7.81
CA TYR A 47 29.49 -22.78 6.78
C TYR A 47 29.31 -24.13 6.09
N PHE A 48 29.30 -24.10 4.76
CA PHE A 48 29.30 -25.31 3.96
C PHE A 48 30.71 -25.63 3.49
N ARG A 49 30.89 -26.83 2.91
CA ARG A 49 32.17 -27.25 2.36
C ARG A 49 32.61 -26.32 1.22
N ASP A 50 33.88 -26.00 1.20
CA ASP A 50 34.50 -25.24 0.11
C ASP A 50 34.22 -25.90 -1.25
N LEU A 51 33.92 -25.07 -2.25
CA LEU A 51 33.81 -25.51 -3.63
C LEU A 51 35.15 -26.11 -4.10
N GLN A 52 35.10 -26.93 -5.14
CA GLN A 52 36.30 -27.46 -5.78
C GLN A 52 36.44 -26.87 -7.18
N PRO A 53 37.66 -26.54 -7.66
CA PRO A 53 37.84 -26.09 -9.03
C PRO A 53 37.35 -27.15 -10.01
N THR A 54 36.56 -26.74 -10.99
CA THR A 54 35.96 -27.64 -12.01
C THR A 54 36.51 -27.40 -13.41
N GLY A 55 37.33 -26.36 -13.60
CA GLY A 55 37.76 -25.93 -14.92
C GLY A 55 36.57 -25.43 -15.73
N ASP A 56 36.37 -26.00 -16.93
CA ASP A 56 35.25 -25.65 -17.81
C ASP A 56 33.96 -26.43 -17.53
N ALA A 57 34.03 -27.48 -16.69
CA ALA A 57 32.88 -28.30 -16.37
C ALA A 57 31.92 -27.59 -15.39
N VAL A 58 30.62 -27.79 -15.60
CA VAL A 58 29.57 -27.42 -14.65
C VAL A 58 29.42 -28.54 -13.62
N ALA A 59 29.49 -28.20 -12.34
CA ALA A 59 29.25 -29.11 -11.23
C ALA A 59 27.99 -28.71 -10.45
N GLU A 60 27.34 -29.70 -9.83
CA GLU A 60 26.23 -29.48 -8.91
C GLU A 60 26.71 -29.53 -7.47
N TYR A 61 26.21 -28.58 -6.67
CA TYR A 61 26.45 -28.52 -5.23
C TYR A 61 25.12 -28.69 -4.51
N GLN A 62 25.06 -29.60 -3.54
CA GLN A 62 23.88 -29.80 -2.70
C GLN A 62 24.26 -30.07 -1.25
N ARG A 63 23.62 -29.34 -0.31
CA ARG A 63 23.79 -29.54 1.13
C ARG A 63 22.50 -29.31 1.90
N GLU A 64 22.30 -30.11 2.93
CA GLU A 64 21.22 -29.91 3.89
C GLU A 64 21.71 -29.06 5.06
N PHE A 65 20.81 -28.26 5.64
CA PHE A 65 21.03 -27.52 6.87
C PHE A 65 19.73 -27.33 7.63
N THR A 66 19.83 -27.20 8.96
CA THR A 66 18.70 -26.93 9.84
C THR A 66 18.81 -25.51 10.36
N VAL A 67 17.71 -24.76 10.27
CA VAL A 67 17.64 -23.40 10.82
C VAL A 67 17.33 -23.51 12.32
N PRO A 68 18.07 -22.81 13.20
CA PRO A 68 17.75 -22.83 14.63
C PRO A 68 16.31 -22.35 14.92
N ALA A 69 15.67 -22.90 15.95
CA ALA A 69 14.24 -22.72 16.24
C ALA A 69 13.80 -21.26 16.45
N ASP A 70 14.72 -20.43 16.92
CA ASP A 70 14.54 -19.03 17.30
C ASP A 70 14.80 -18.02 16.16
N HIS A 71 14.99 -18.49 14.91
CA HIS A 71 15.35 -17.66 13.75
C HIS A 71 14.29 -17.75 12.64
N THR A 72 14.00 -16.64 11.97
CA THR A 72 12.88 -16.52 11.00
C THR A 72 13.28 -15.98 9.61
N ALA A 73 14.53 -15.58 9.43
CA ALA A 73 15.02 -15.06 8.16
C ALA A 73 16.51 -15.34 7.98
N GLY A 74 16.93 -15.54 6.73
CA GLY A 74 18.33 -15.72 6.39
C GLY A 74 18.68 -15.32 4.97
N PHE A 75 19.99 -15.21 4.73
CA PHE A 75 20.57 -14.91 3.43
C PHE A 75 21.71 -15.87 3.12
N PHE A 76 21.86 -16.18 1.84
CA PHE A 76 22.93 -17.02 1.34
C PHE A 76 24.01 -16.15 0.71
N GLN A 77 25.27 -16.50 0.93
CA GLN A 77 26.42 -15.75 0.43
C GLN A 77 27.60 -16.68 0.17
N PHE A 78 28.53 -16.22 -0.67
CA PHE A 78 29.81 -16.88 -0.93
C PHE A 78 30.93 -16.03 -0.36
N LEU A 79 31.79 -16.66 0.44
CA LEU A 79 33.03 -16.05 0.92
C LEU A 79 34.15 -16.41 -0.06
N PHE A 80 34.81 -15.38 -0.59
CA PHE A 80 35.96 -15.54 -1.49
C PHE A 80 37.21 -15.09 -0.74
N ASP A 81 38.15 -16.01 -0.56
CA ASP A 81 39.41 -15.76 0.16
C ASP A 81 40.61 -16.02 -0.76
N GLY A 82 41.65 -15.20 -0.64
CA GLY A 82 42.86 -15.27 -1.46
C GLY A 82 42.64 -15.01 -2.96
N ARG A 83 43.52 -15.58 -3.81
CA ARG A 83 43.43 -15.47 -5.27
C ARG A 83 42.58 -16.62 -5.81
N TRP A 84 41.37 -16.34 -6.27
CA TRP A 84 40.37 -17.36 -6.61
C TRP A 84 40.04 -17.48 -8.11
N GLY A 85 40.28 -16.48 -8.96
CA GLY A 85 40.06 -16.61 -10.41
C GLY A 85 38.64 -16.28 -10.88
N GLN A 86 38.02 -17.14 -11.69
CA GLN A 86 36.66 -16.92 -12.21
C GLN A 86 35.70 -18.01 -11.73
N VAL A 87 34.58 -17.60 -11.13
CA VAL A 87 33.55 -18.48 -10.58
C VAL A 87 32.20 -18.06 -11.16
N TRP A 88 31.46 -19.04 -11.70
CA TRP A 88 30.08 -18.89 -12.13
C TRP A 88 29.20 -19.74 -11.24
N ILE A 89 28.09 -19.20 -10.77
CA ILE A 89 27.11 -19.88 -9.93
C ILE A 89 25.73 -19.58 -10.49
N ASP A 90 24.99 -20.62 -10.78
CA ASP A 90 23.65 -20.58 -11.36
C ASP A 90 22.67 -21.39 -10.50
N ASP A 91 21.38 -21.08 -10.62
CA ASP A 91 20.27 -21.84 -10.03
C ASP A 91 20.38 -22.09 -8.52
N VAL A 92 20.66 -21.04 -7.73
CA VAL A 92 20.64 -21.15 -6.27
C VAL A 92 19.20 -21.35 -5.78
N VAL A 93 18.94 -22.54 -5.27
CA VAL A 93 17.63 -22.96 -4.75
C VAL A 93 17.77 -23.39 -3.30
N VAL A 94 16.85 -22.94 -2.45
CA VAL A 94 16.70 -23.40 -1.06
C VAL A 94 15.31 -23.98 -0.91
N THR A 95 15.19 -25.26 -0.55
CA THR A 95 13.91 -25.97 -0.47
C THR A 95 13.72 -26.59 0.91
N CYS A 96 12.54 -26.44 1.51
CA CYS A 96 12.20 -27.08 2.79
C CYS A 96 11.90 -28.57 2.57
N ARG A 97 12.45 -29.45 3.42
CA ARG A 97 12.28 -30.91 3.30
C ARG A 97 10.84 -31.37 3.58
N GLU A 98 10.18 -30.73 4.55
CA GLU A 98 8.80 -31.03 4.92
C GLU A 98 7.84 -30.71 3.77
N ASP A 99 8.08 -29.61 3.06
CA ASP A 99 7.29 -29.19 1.91
C ASP A 99 7.38 -30.21 0.75
N VAL A 100 8.51 -30.91 0.59
CA VAL A 100 8.67 -31.97 -0.44
C VAL A 100 7.85 -33.22 -0.11
N GLN A 101 7.84 -33.66 1.15
CA GLN A 101 7.03 -34.81 1.58
C GLN A 101 5.53 -34.50 1.55
N GLU A 102 5.18 -33.27 1.93
CA GLU A 102 3.81 -32.77 1.86
C GLU A 102 3.35 -32.70 0.40
N LYS A 103 4.15 -32.13 -0.50
CA LYS A 103 3.86 -32.07 -1.95
C LYS A 103 3.58 -33.44 -2.58
N GLN A 104 4.30 -34.49 -2.19
CA GLN A 104 4.07 -35.86 -2.68
C GLN A 104 2.71 -36.40 -2.19
N ARG A 105 2.42 -36.27 -0.90
CA ARG A 105 1.14 -36.70 -0.29
C ARG A 105 -0.05 -35.96 -0.89
N LEU A 106 0.06 -34.65 -1.08
CA LEU A 106 -0.97 -33.81 -1.69
C LEU A 106 -1.29 -34.23 -3.13
N ALA A 107 -0.27 -34.62 -3.91
CA ALA A 107 -0.46 -35.10 -5.27
C ALA A 107 -1.22 -36.44 -5.36
N ASP A 108 -0.99 -37.36 -4.42
CA ASP A 108 -1.71 -38.63 -4.32
C ASP A 108 -3.19 -38.42 -3.97
N LEU A 109 -3.46 -37.60 -2.95
CA LEU A 109 -4.81 -37.27 -2.50
C LEU A 109 -5.63 -36.54 -3.57
N GLY A 110 -5.02 -35.59 -4.30
CA GLY A 110 -5.68 -34.91 -5.42
C GLY A 110 -5.97 -35.85 -6.61
N ARG A 111 -5.13 -36.87 -6.85
CA ARG A 111 -5.42 -37.92 -7.85
C ARG A 111 -6.60 -38.79 -7.43
N GLU A 112 -6.69 -39.15 -6.16
CA GLU A 112 -7.80 -39.93 -5.61
C GLU A 112 -9.12 -39.16 -5.76
N ALA A 113 -9.17 -37.90 -5.34
CA ALA A 113 -10.36 -37.05 -5.45
C ALA A 113 -10.87 -36.91 -6.90
N ARG A 114 -9.96 -36.71 -7.86
CA ARG A 114 -10.30 -36.63 -9.30
C ARG A 114 -10.86 -37.93 -9.84
N LYS A 115 -10.25 -39.08 -9.52
CA LYS A 115 -10.75 -40.40 -9.93
C LYS A 115 -12.18 -40.62 -9.42
N TRP A 116 -12.45 -40.25 -8.17
CA TRP A 116 -13.78 -40.37 -7.58
C TRP A 116 -14.83 -39.46 -8.22
N ALA A 117 -14.48 -38.20 -8.50
CA ALA A 117 -15.37 -37.28 -9.20
C ALA A 117 -15.77 -37.83 -10.59
N THR A 118 -14.83 -38.45 -11.30
CA THR A 118 -15.09 -39.13 -12.58
C THR A 118 -15.98 -40.36 -12.41
N SER A 119 -15.73 -41.21 -11.41
CA SER A 119 -16.50 -42.44 -11.17
C SER A 119 -17.94 -42.20 -10.67
N LEU A 120 -18.22 -41.07 -10.01
CA LEU A 120 -19.58 -40.72 -9.58
C LEU A 120 -20.53 -40.59 -10.80
N GLY A 121 -20.05 -40.03 -11.91
CA GLY A 121 -20.81 -39.90 -13.17
C GLY A 121 -21.33 -41.23 -13.73
N GLU A 122 -20.54 -42.30 -13.62
CA GLU A 122 -20.90 -43.64 -14.10
C GLU A 122 -21.87 -44.36 -13.15
N ILE A 123 -21.78 -44.06 -11.85
CA ILE A 123 -22.61 -44.66 -10.79
C ILE A 123 -24.06 -44.13 -10.84
N PHE A 124 -24.30 -42.88 -11.26
CA PHE A 124 -25.64 -42.29 -11.35
C PHE A 124 -26.57 -42.98 -12.35
N GLY A 125 -26.03 -43.74 -13.32
CA GLY A 125 -26.83 -44.42 -14.34
C GLY A 125 -27.42 -45.78 -13.94
N ARG A 126 -27.05 -46.33 -12.76
CA ARG A 126 -27.29 -47.77 -12.47
C ARG A 126 -27.85 -48.11 -11.07
N GLY A 127 -28.09 -47.14 -10.19
CA GLY A 127 -28.52 -47.40 -8.80
C GLY A 127 -29.77 -46.63 -8.38
N ASP A 128 -30.53 -47.15 -7.41
CA ASP A 128 -31.64 -46.42 -6.78
C ASP A 128 -31.15 -45.31 -5.82
N ALA A 129 -32.04 -44.35 -5.51
CA ALA A 129 -31.69 -43.18 -4.71
C ALA A 129 -31.13 -43.53 -3.31
N LEU A 130 -31.57 -44.64 -2.71
CA LEU A 130 -31.11 -45.07 -1.39
C LEU A 130 -29.69 -45.65 -1.44
N THR A 131 -29.38 -46.41 -2.49
CA THR A 131 -28.04 -46.96 -2.73
C THR A 131 -27.04 -45.83 -2.97
N LEU A 132 -27.43 -44.83 -3.76
CA LEU A 132 -26.60 -43.66 -4.05
C LEU A 132 -26.39 -42.79 -2.80
N ALA A 133 -27.42 -42.60 -1.97
CA ALA A 133 -27.31 -41.91 -0.68
C ALA A 133 -26.29 -42.58 0.26
N LYS A 134 -26.29 -43.93 0.34
CA LYS A 134 -25.31 -44.68 1.13
C LYS A 134 -23.88 -44.53 0.60
N VAL A 135 -23.70 -44.45 -0.71
CA VAL A 135 -22.39 -44.19 -1.33
C VAL A 135 -21.90 -42.79 -0.97
N ALA A 136 -22.76 -41.76 -1.08
CA ALA A 136 -22.41 -40.39 -0.72
C ALA A 136 -22.02 -40.26 0.77
N ALA A 137 -22.76 -40.92 1.67
CA ALA A 137 -22.46 -40.94 3.10
C ALA A 137 -21.07 -41.54 3.41
N ARG A 138 -20.65 -42.59 2.69
CA ARG A 138 -19.34 -43.22 2.89
C ARG A 138 -18.15 -42.33 2.51
N GLN A 139 -18.37 -41.26 1.74
CA GLN A 139 -17.30 -40.37 1.29
C GLN A 139 -17.00 -39.21 2.24
N GLU A 140 -17.82 -39.01 3.28
CA GLU A 140 -17.63 -37.96 4.29
C GLU A 140 -16.23 -37.97 4.93
N PRO A 141 -15.66 -39.13 5.34
CA PRO A 141 -14.34 -39.16 5.96
C PRO A 141 -13.21 -38.76 4.99
N THR A 142 -13.38 -39.02 3.69
CA THR A 142 -12.40 -38.65 2.66
C THR A 142 -12.43 -37.14 2.43
N TYR A 143 -13.62 -36.55 2.32
CA TYR A 143 -13.76 -35.10 2.24
C TYR A 143 -13.15 -34.39 3.45
N ARG A 144 -13.49 -34.82 4.67
CA ARG A 144 -12.99 -34.18 5.90
C ARG A 144 -11.48 -34.22 6.00
N ARG A 145 -10.84 -35.33 5.59
CA ARG A 145 -9.38 -35.44 5.54
C ARG A 145 -8.77 -34.46 4.54
N LEU A 146 -9.31 -34.38 3.32
CA LEU A 146 -8.86 -33.44 2.29
C LEU A 146 -9.00 -31.97 2.75
N ARG A 147 -10.15 -31.63 3.34
CA ARG A 147 -10.44 -30.29 3.86
C ARG A 147 -9.48 -29.90 4.99
N ALA A 148 -9.32 -30.76 6.00
CA ALA A 148 -8.42 -30.50 7.12
C ALA A 148 -6.99 -30.28 6.65
N GLN A 149 -6.49 -31.11 5.73
CA GLN A 149 -5.16 -30.92 5.16
C GLN A 149 -5.03 -29.60 4.41
N ALA A 150 -6.02 -29.21 3.59
CA ALA A 150 -5.99 -27.93 2.88
C ALA A 150 -6.01 -26.72 3.83
N GLU A 151 -6.79 -26.76 4.91
CA GLU A 151 -6.91 -25.68 5.90
C GLU A 151 -5.61 -25.48 6.72
N HIS A 152 -4.81 -26.53 6.92
CA HIS A 152 -3.56 -26.47 7.69
C HIS A 152 -2.30 -26.08 6.88
N LEU A 153 -2.39 -25.97 5.54
CA LEU A 153 -1.24 -25.59 4.71
C LEU A 153 -0.87 -24.12 4.89
N THR A 154 0.38 -23.83 5.27
CA THR A 154 0.87 -22.45 5.45
C THR A 154 1.23 -21.78 4.12
N ASP A 155 1.73 -22.53 3.14
CA ASP A 155 2.11 -22.00 1.83
C ASP A 155 0.89 -21.71 0.94
N ALA A 156 0.81 -20.47 0.46
CA ALA A 156 -0.33 -19.98 -0.33
C ALA A 156 -0.43 -20.62 -1.72
N HIS A 157 0.67 -21.09 -2.31
CA HIS A 157 0.65 -21.78 -3.60
C HIS A 157 0.14 -23.21 -3.43
N HIS A 158 0.68 -23.98 -2.48
CA HIS A 158 0.26 -25.34 -2.17
C HIS A 158 -1.20 -25.40 -1.71
N ARG A 159 -1.63 -24.44 -0.86
CA ARG A 159 -3.03 -24.31 -0.47
C ARG A 159 -3.93 -24.18 -1.70
N ARG A 160 -3.62 -23.28 -2.65
CA ARG A 160 -4.40 -23.11 -3.90
C ARG A 160 -4.45 -24.38 -4.74
N CYS A 161 -3.34 -25.11 -4.86
CA CYS A 161 -3.28 -26.35 -5.62
C CYS A 161 -4.16 -27.47 -5.02
N MET A 162 -4.41 -27.44 -3.71
CA MET A 162 -5.29 -28.39 -3.02
C MET A 162 -6.75 -27.95 -2.96
N VAL A 163 -6.99 -26.64 -2.90
CA VAL A 163 -8.33 -26.05 -2.92
C VAL A 163 -9.04 -26.39 -4.24
N LEU A 164 -8.36 -26.29 -5.38
CA LEU A 164 -8.98 -26.59 -6.69
C LEU A 164 -9.58 -28.02 -6.78
N PRO A 165 -8.86 -29.10 -6.44
CA PRO A 165 -9.44 -30.45 -6.33
C PRO A 165 -10.55 -30.59 -5.28
N LEU A 166 -10.40 -29.93 -4.12
CA LEU A 166 -11.41 -29.97 -3.05
C LEU A 166 -12.73 -29.35 -3.50
N ASP A 167 -12.66 -28.19 -4.15
CA ASP A 167 -13.82 -27.46 -4.67
C ASP A 167 -14.56 -28.28 -5.72
N GLY A 168 -13.84 -28.85 -6.70
CA GLY A 168 -14.46 -29.71 -7.73
C GLY A 168 -15.13 -30.95 -7.14
N PHE A 169 -14.52 -31.58 -6.13
CA PHE A 169 -15.10 -32.72 -5.43
C PHE A 169 -16.34 -32.33 -4.61
N ALA A 170 -16.27 -31.22 -3.86
CA ALA A 170 -17.37 -30.70 -3.07
C ALA A 170 -18.58 -30.32 -3.96
N GLU A 171 -18.35 -29.63 -5.07
CA GLU A 171 -19.41 -29.24 -6.00
C GLU A 171 -20.08 -30.45 -6.66
N ALA A 172 -19.29 -31.43 -7.12
CA ALA A 172 -19.81 -32.64 -7.73
C ALA A 172 -20.64 -33.47 -6.73
N LEU A 173 -20.12 -33.67 -5.52
CA LEU A 173 -20.80 -34.42 -4.48
C LEU A 173 -22.04 -33.69 -3.95
N GLY A 174 -21.94 -32.38 -3.75
CA GLY A 174 -23.07 -31.53 -3.36
C GLY A 174 -24.20 -31.66 -4.38
N ARG A 175 -23.95 -31.39 -5.66
CA ARG A 175 -24.95 -31.52 -6.74
C ARG A 175 -25.59 -32.89 -6.77
N ALA A 176 -24.79 -33.95 -6.60
CA ALA A 176 -25.30 -35.31 -6.54
C ALA A 176 -26.30 -35.51 -5.39
N VAL A 177 -25.95 -35.07 -4.18
CA VAL A 177 -26.83 -35.16 -3.01
C VAL A 177 -28.11 -34.35 -3.25
N GLU A 178 -28.02 -33.17 -3.86
CA GLU A 178 -29.21 -32.35 -4.18
C GLU A 178 -30.17 -33.05 -5.12
N VAL A 179 -29.65 -33.58 -6.23
CA VAL A 179 -30.47 -34.28 -7.23
C VAL A 179 -31.14 -35.51 -6.64
N LEU A 180 -30.46 -36.23 -5.75
CA LEU A 180 -30.98 -37.47 -5.16
C LEU A 180 -32.00 -37.25 -4.05
N THR A 181 -31.92 -36.13 -3.34
CA THR A 181 -32.70 -35.89 -2.13
C THR A 181 -33.74 -34.78 -2.27
N GLY A 182 -33.62 -33.92 -3.29
CA GLY A 182 -34.45 -32.72 -3.43
C GLY A 182 -34.13 -31.63 -2.38
N VAL A 183 -33.01 -31.75 -1.67
CA VAL A 183 -32.59 -30.76 -0.67
C VAL A 183 -31.60 -29.80 -1.31
N THR A 184 -31.83 -28.49 -1.24
CA THR A 184 -30.85 -27.48 -1.67
C THR A 184 -30.46 -26.56 -0.52
N VAL A 185 -29.19 -26.17 -0.48
CA VAL A 185 -28.67 -25.18 0.48
C VAL A 185 -28.16 -23.98 -0.29
N HIS A 186 -28.74 -22.82 0.02
CA HIS A 186 -28.35 -21.51 -0.50
C HIS A 186 -27.68 -20.71 0.60
N ALA A 187 -26.48 -20.17 0.32
CA ALA A 187 -25.76 -19.22 1.16
C ALA A 187 -25.55 -17.92 0.35
N PRO A 188 -25.35 -16.79 1.02
CA PRO A 188 -26.01 -15.49 0.79
C PRO A 188 -26.39 -15.21 -0.67
N ALA A 189 -27.69 -14.99 -0.91
CA ALA A 189 -28.27 -14.91 -2.26
C ALA A 189 -28.14 -13.54 -2.95
N SER A 190 -27.90 -12.45 -2.22
CA SER A 190 -27.45 -11.18 -2.81
C SER A 190 -26.98 -10.18 -1.73
N PRO A 191 -25.79 -9.57 -1.89
CA PRO A 191 -24.78 -9.96 -2.89
C PRO A 191 -24.40 -11.44 -2.72
N PRO A 192 -23.86 -12.12 -3.77
CA PRO A 192 -23.59 -13.57 -3.79
C PRO A 192 -22.47 -14.02 -2.82
N PHE A 193 -22.12 -13.13 -1.89
CA PHE A 193 -21.05 -13.21 -0.92
C PHE A 193 -21.47 -12.44 0.33
N ALA A 194 -20.88 -12.77 1.47
CA ALA A 194 -20.97 -11.90 2.64
C ALA A 194 -19.81 -10.91 2.66
N ASP A 195 -20.06 -9.67 3.06
CA ASP A 195 -18.98 -8.76 3.43
C ASP A 195 -18.59 -8.99 4.89
N GLY A 196 -17.29 -8.93 5.17
CA GLY A 196 -16.75 -9.16 6.50
C GLY A 196 -15.47 -8.38 6.77
N ALA A 197 -15.13 -8.24 8.05
CA ALA A 197 -13.86 -7.69 8.46
C ALA A 197 -12.98 -8.78 9.09
N LEU A 198 -11.66 -8.68 8.94
CA LEU A 198 -10.72 -9.55 9.66
C LEU A 198 -10.95 -9.44 11.17
N GLY A 199 -10.85 -10.57 11.88
CA GLY A 199 -11.03 -10.61 13.35
C GLY A 199 -12.45 -10.31 13.84
N ALA A 200 -13.45 -10.27 12.94
CA ALA A 200 -14.84 -9.98 13.28
C ALA A 200 -15.76 -11.17 13.03
N LEU A 201 -16.90 -11.18 13.72
CA LEU A 201 -17.99 -12.10 13.43
C LEU A 201 -18.71 -11.68 12.15
N VAL A 202 -18.75 -12.59 11.17
CA VAL A 202 -19.50 -12.45 9.92
C VAL A 202 -20.73 -13.34 9.98
N SER A 203 -21.90 -12.75 9.74
CA SER A 203 -23.16 -13.48 9.62
C SER A 203 -23.32 -14.02 8.20
N LEU A 204 -23.52 -15.33 8.09
CA LEU A 204 -23.81 -16.05 6.86
C LEU A 204 -25.26 -16.55 6.90
N PRO A 205 -26.21 -15.81 6.29
CA PRO A 205 -27.57 -16.29 6.16
C PRO A 205 -27.60 -17.48 5.19
N CYS A 206 -28.19 -18.57 5.64
CA CYS A 206 -28.32 -19.80 4.90
C CYS A 206 -29.80 -20.18 4.80
N THR A 207 -30.26 -20.56 3.61
CA THR A 207 -31.62 -21.07 3.37
C THR A 207 -31.52 -22.50 2.88
N VAL A 208 -32.24 -23.41 3.51
CA VAL A 208 -32.34 -24.81 3.10
C VAL A 208 -33.75 -25.08 2.64
N ARG A 209 -33.90 -25.53 1.39
CA ARG A 209 -35.18 -25.89 0.79
C ARG A 209 -35.24 -27.40 0.60
N VAL A 210 -36.38 -27.99 0.93
CA VAL A 210 -36.62 -29.43 0.78
C VAL A 210 -37.79 -29.65 -0.16
N THR A 211 -37.58 -30.27 -1.32
CA THR A 211 -38.67 -30.59 -2.25
C THR A 211 -39.20 -32.01 -2.06
N GLU A 212 -38.39 -32.93 -1.53
CA GLU A 212 -38.75 -34.34 -1.37
C GLU A 212 -38.30 -34.93 -0.02
N GLY A 213 -39.20 -35.69 0.62
CA GLY A 213 -38.92 -36.34 1.90
C GLY A 213 -38.83 -35.37 3.09
N MET A 214 -38.89 -35.91 4.31
CA MET A 214 -38.77 -35.13 5.53
C MET A 214 -37.33 -35.17 6.05
N LEU A 215 -36.80 -34.02 6.44
CA LEU A 215 -35.54 -33.93 7.17
C LEU A 215 -35.83 -33.93 8.66
N SER A 216 -35.36 -34.92 9.42
CA SER A 216 -35.64 -34.98 10.86
C SER A 216 -34.69 -34.14 11.71
N LYS A 217 -33.48 -33.87 11.21
CA LYS A 217 -32.48 -32.98 11.82
C LYS A 217 -31.72 -32.29 10.70
N LEU A 218 -31.53 -30.98 10.78
CA LEU A 218 -30.73 -30.19 9.85
C LEU A 218 -29.72 -29.36 10.63
N THR A 219 -28.45 -29.42 10.25
CA THR A 219 -27.37 -28.64 10.86
C THR A 219 -26.45 -28.10 9.80
N ILE A 220 -26.17 -26.80 9.81
CA ILE A 220 -25.17 -26.16 8.95
C ILE A 220 -23.95 -25.85 9.80
N ALA A 221 -22.77 -26.25 9.34
CA ALA A 221 -21.52 -26.03 10.03
C ALA A 221 -20.44 -25.44 9.13
N ALA A 222 -19.56 -24.61 9.70
CA ALA A 222 -18.32 -24.16 9.08
C ALA A 222 -17.37 -23.61 10.15
N GLY A 223 -16.05 -23.73 9.93
CA GLY A 223 -15.04 -23.12 10.81
C GLY A 223 -15.20 -23.47 12.30
N GLY A 224 -15.57 -24.72 12.60
CA GLY A 224 -15.79 -25.19 13.97
C GLY A 224 -17.09 -24.69 14.63
N ARG A 225 -17.95 -23.96 13.92
CA ARG A 225 -19.26 -23.51 14.41
C ARG A 225 -20.39 -24.18 13.67
N SER A 226 -21.55 -24.30 14.31
CA SER A 226 -22.74 -24.90 13.71
C SER A 226 -24.03 -24.25 14.20
N VAL A 227 -25.06 -24.30 13.36
CA VAL A 227 -26.43 -23.90 13.68
C VAL A 227 -27.38 -24.99 13.20
N SER A 228 -28.41 -25.30 13.99
CA SER A 228 -29.37 -26.37 13.67
C SER A 228 -30.79 -25.83 13.54
N ALA A 229 -31.57 -26.44 12.64
CA ALA A 229 -33.00 -26.22 12.52
C ALA A 229 -33.77 -27.47 13.01
N PRO A 230 -35.02 -27.29 13.47
CA PRO A 230 -35.95 -28.40 13.67
C PRO A 230 -36.25 -29.11 12.34
N ALA A 231 -36.97 -30.22 12.41
CA ALA A 231 -37.33 -31.02 11.25
C ALA A 231 -38.03 -30.17 10.17
N THR A 232 -37.62 -30.34 8.91
CA THR A 232 -38.13 -29.55 7.77
C THR A 232 -38.95 -30.47 6.87
N LYS A 233 -40.18 -30.07 6.54
CA LYS A 233 -41.07 -30.86 5.69
C LYS A 233 -40.85 -30.56 4.20
N PRO A 234 -41.27 -31.46 3.29
CA PRO A 234 -41.31 -31.15 1.87
C PRO A 234 -42.11 -29.86 1.61
N GLY A 235 -41.59 -28.99 0.74
CA GLY A 235 -42.18 -27.70 0.39
C GLY A 235 -41.85 -26.54 1.33
N GLU A 236 -41.17 -26.78 2.45
CA GLU A 236 -40.77 -25.74 3.41
C GLU A 236 -39.33 -25.24 3.18
N GLU A 237 -39.05 -24.04 3.67
CA GLU A 237 -37.71 -23.46 3.74
C GLU A 237 -37.29 -23.23 5.19
N ALA A 238 -36.11 -23.73 5.56
CA ALA A 238 -35.46 -23.42 6.83
C ALA A 238 -34.43 -22.30 6.64
N LYS A 239 -34.60 -21.19 7.36
CA LYS A 239 -33.64 -20.07 7.38
C LYS A 239 -32.80 -20.14 8.64
N LEU A 240 -31.48 -20.12 8.46
CA LEU A 240 -30.48 -20.31 9.50
C LEU A 240 -29.43 -19.20 9.37
N GLU A 241 -28.94 -18.68 10.49
CA GLU A 241 -27.86 -17.68 10.51
C GLU A 241 -26.61 -18.28 11.15
N LEU A 242 -25.56 -18.53 10.35
CA LEU A 242 -24.28 -19.02 10.85
C LEU A 242 -23.33 -17.85 11.07
N ARG A 243 -22.83 -17.65 12.30
CA ARG A 243 -21.86 -16.58 12.61
C ARG A 243 -20.45 -17.12 12.71
N LEU A 244 -19.55 -16.69 11.83
CA LEU A 244 -18.17 -17.15 11.77
C LEU A 244 -17.19 -16.06 12.21
N LEU A 245 -16.21 -16.39 13.06
CA LEU A 245 -15.11 -15.48 13.37
C LEU A 245 -14.09 -15.54 12.24
N MET A 246 -13.83 -14.41 11.59
CA MET A 246 -12.84 -14.36 10.52
C MET A 246 -11.42 -14.31 11.09
N PRO A 247 -10.48 -15.07 10.51
CA PRO A 247 -9.09 -15.06 10.93
C PRO A 247 -8.47 -13.65 10.79
N THR A 248 -7.45 -13.35 11.59
CA THR A 248 -6.71 -12.08 11.57
C THR A 248 -5.45 -12.12 10.72
N ASP A 249 -4.95 -13.32 10.41
CA ASP A 249 -3.72 -13.58 9.68
C ASP A 249 -3.92 -13.73 8.15
N ARG A 250 -5.15 -13.55 7.66
CA ARG A 250 -5.44 -13.57 6.22
C ARG A 250 -5.30 -12.20 5.58
N GLY A 251 -4.82 -12.18 4.34
CA GLY A 251 -4.85 -10.97 3.51
C GLY A 251 -6.28 -10.54 3.16
N PHE A 252 -6.44 -9.27 2.79
CA PHE A 252 -7.71 -8.71 2.35
C PHE A 252 -8.19 -9.37 1.04
N GLY A 253 -9.50 -9.27 0.77
CA GLY A 253 -10.11 -9.75 -0.47
C GLY A 253 -11.02 -10.97 -0.28
N TRP A 254 -11.14 -11.78 -1.32
CA TRP A 254 -12.09 -12.88 -1.36
C TRP A 254 -11.57 -14.10 -0.60
N THR A 255 -12.38 -14.61 0.33
CA THR A 255 -12.14 -15.85 1.07
C THR A 255 -13.29 -16.80 0.85
N ASP A 256 -12.99 -18.00 0.35
CA ASP A 256 -13.96 -19.08 0.30
C ASP A 256 -14.26 -19.61 1.71
N VAL A 257 -15.54 -19.87 1.94
CA VAL A 257 -16.06 -20.54 3.12
C VAL A 257 -16.80 -21.78 2.65
N LEU A 258 -16.32 -22.94 3.11
CA LEU A 258 -16.98 -24.23 2.88
C LEU A 258 -17.94 -24.52 4.02
N LEU A 259 -19.22 -24.60 3.68
CA LEU A 259 -20.35 -24.94 4.53
C LEU A 259 -20.64 -26.44 4.41
N ASP A 260 -20.86 -27.10 5.53
CA ASP A 260 -21.30 -28.49 5.60
C ASP A 260 -22.72 -28.55 6.16
N ALA A 261 -23.69 -28.94 5.34
CA ALA A 261 -25.06 -29.16 5.79
C ALA A 261 -25.28 -30.64 6.09
N HIS A 262 -25.44 -31.00 7.36
CA HIS A 262 -25.71 -32.35 7.84
C HIS A 262 -27.19 -32.55 8.09
N PHE A 263 -27.75 -33.65 7.58
CA PHE A 263 -29.15 -33.99 7.79
C PHE A 263 -29.43 -35.49 7.70
N VAL A 264 -30.62 -35.90 8.14
CA VAL A 264 -31.08 -37.29 8.04
C VAL A 264 -32.22 -37.37 7.04
N TRP A 265 -32.06 -38.19 6.01
CA TRP A 265 -33.07 -38.41 4.96
C TRP A 265 -33.34 -39.91 4.82
N LYS A 266 -34.60 -40.32 4.96
CA LYS A 266 -35.04 -41.74 4.92
C LYS A 266 -34.16 -42.68 5.79
N GLY A 267 -33.74 -42.21 6.96
CA GLY A 267 -32.92 -42.98 7.91
C GLY A 267 -31.42 -43.04 7.58
N VAL A 268 -30.95 -42.32 6.55
CA VAL A 268 -29.53 -42.21 6.20
C VAL A 268 -29.01 -40.83 6.61
N ASN A 269 -27.89 -40.80 7.33
CA ASN A 269 -27.17 -39.55 7.61
C ASN A 269 -26.45 -39.10 6.34
N LEU A 270 -26.80 -37.90 5.88
CA LEU A 270 -26.22 -37.28 4.70
C LEU A 270 -25.58 -35.96 5.09
N TRP A 271 -24.68 -35.53 4.21
CA TRP A 271 -24.01 -34.25 4.30
C TRP A 271 -23.95 -33.65 2.91
N LEU A 272 -24.13 -32.34 2.85
CA LEU A 272 -24.16 -31.58 1.62
C LEU A 272 -23.17 -30.42 1.75
N PRO A 273 -21.99 -30.52 1.11
CA PRO A 273 -21.03 -29.43 1.10
C PRO A 273 -21.48 -28.32 0.15
N ARG A 274 -21.31 -27.07 0.56
CA ARG A 274 -21.52 -25.88 -0.26
C ARG A 274 -20.39 -24.88 -0.10
N ARG A 275 -19.99 -24.27 -1.20
CA ARG A 275 -19.06 -23.13 -1.20
C ARG A 275 -19.84 -21.83 -1.18
N THR A 276 -19.40 -20.89 -0.36
CA THR A 276 -19.78 -19.49 -0.41
C THR A 276 -18.54 -18.62 -0.26
N THR A 277 -18.63 -17.33 -0.59
CA THR A 277 -17.51 -16.41 -0.50
C THR A 277 -17.79 -15.33 0.53
N VAL A 278 -16.74 -14.92 1.23
CA VAL A 278 -16.72 -13.76 2.10
C VAL A 278 -15.67 -12.79 1.57
N ARG A 279 -16.06 -11.55 1.33
CA ARG A 279 -15.13 -10.48 0.98
C ARG A 279 -14.65 -9.83 2.27
N LEU A 280 -13.39 -10.09 2.62
CA LEU A 280 -12.73 -9.57 3.82
C LEU A 280 -12.12 -8.20 3.55
N ARG A 281 -12.38 -7.28 4.46
CA ARG A 281 -11.84 -5.92 4.49
C ARG A 281 -11.13 -5.64 5.81
N PRO A 282 -10.27 -4.61 5.88
CA PRO A 282 -9.86 -4.06 7.16
C PRO A 282 -11.10 -3.67 7.98
N ALA A 283 -11.08 -3.89 9.29
CA ALA A 283 -12.12 -3.39 10.19
C ALA A 283 -12.05 -1.86 10.37
N VAL A 284 -10.86 -1.30 10.14
CA VAL A 284 -10.50 0.12 10.17
C VAL A 284 -9.29 0.27 9.26
N GLU A 285 -9.25 1.34 8.49
CA GLU A 285 -8.09 1.74 7.69
C GLU A 285 -7.87 3.24 7.90
N VAL A 286 -6.63 3.64 8.16
CA VAL A 286 -6.29 5.04 8.41
C VAL A 286 -5.14 5.43 7.49
N GLU A 287 -5.37 6.48 6.71
CA GLU A 287 -4.45 6.99 5.70
C GLU A 287 -4.30 8.50 5.81
N ALA A 288 -3.21 9.06 5.27
CA ALA A 288 -3.06 10.51 5.18
C ALA A 288 -4.04 11.09 4.13
N ALA A 289 -4.78 12.13 4.50
CA ALA A 289 -5.68 12.84 3.60
C ALA A 289 -4.98 13.95 2.80
N GLY A 290 -3.74 14.29 3.15
CA GLY A 290 -2.96 15.33 2.51
C GLY A 290 -1.59 15.49 3.14
N PRO A 291 -0.72 16.33 2.54
CA PRO A 291 0.61 16.57 3.07
C PRO A 291 0.59 17.52 4.28
N ILE A 292 1.66 17.48 5.06
CA ILE A 292 1.98 18.45 6.12
C ILE A 292 3.15 19.34 5.71
N SER A 293 3.38 20.43 6.44
CA SER A 293 4.54 21.29 6.26
C SER A 293 5.09 21.80 7.60
N PRO A 294 6.27 22.43 7.62
CA PRO A 294 6.78 23.08 8.83
C PRO A 294 5.85 24.16 9.42
N VAL A 295 5.03 24.81 8.58
CA VAL A 295 4.07 25.86 9.02
C VAL A 295 2.66 25.33 9.30
N ASP A 296 2.30 24.18 8.72
CA ASP A 296 1.05 23.46 9.00
C ASP A 296 1.36 22.04 9.47
N ARG A 297 1.40 21.89 10.79
CA ARG A 297 1.75 20.67 11.51
C ARG A 297 0.53 19.87 11.96
N THR A 298 -0.64 20.19 11.41
CA THR A 298 -1.86 19.43 11.61
C THR A 298 -1.98 18.38 10.52
N VAL A 299 -1.85 17.12 10.90
CA VAL A 299 -2.04 15.98 10.02
C VAL A 299 -3.53 15.69 9.93
N ARG A 300 -4.08 15.69 8.71
CA ARG A 300 -5.42 15.19 8.46
C ARG A 300 -5.34 13.72 8.04
N LEU A 301 -5.91 12.84 8.86
CA LEU A 301 -5.99 11.40 8.61
C LEU A 301 -7.40 11.03 8.19
N MET A 302 -7.55 10.32 7.07
CA MET A 302 -8.82 9.79 6.62
C MET A 302 -9.05 8.40 7.23
N VAL A 303 -10.23 8.18 7.81
CA VAL A 303 -10.61 6.88 8.39
C VAL A 303 -11.61 6.18 7.47
N ARG A 304 -11.25 4.99 6.97
CA ARG A 304 -12.05 4.17 6.04
C ARG A 304 -12.43 2.83 6.65
N ASN A 305 -13.43 2.19 6.03
CA ASN A 305 -13.85 0.81 6.29
C ASN A 305 -14.21 0.52 7.76
N TRP A 306 -14.60 1.55 8.51
CA TRP A 306 -14.93 1.44 9.92
C TRP A 306 -16.10 0.49 10.17
N ALA A 307 -15.87 -0.50 11.03
CA ALA A 307 -16.93 -1.36 11.49
C ALA A 307 -17.65 -0.72 12.69
N ALA A 308 -18.97 -0.50 12.57
CA ALA A 308 -19.82 0.16 13.57
C ALA A 308 -19.83 -0.56 14.94
N ALA A 309 -18.77 -0.34 15.72
CA ALA A 309 -18.54 -0.85 17.05
C ALA A 309 -17.84 0.24 17.88
N PRO A 310 -18.20 0.42 19.16
CA PRO A 310 -17.49 1.35 20.03
C PRO A 310 -16.06 0.88 20.31
N GLY A 311 -15.18 1.82 20.60
CA GLY A 311 -13.75 1.55 20.77
C GLY A 311 -12.89 2.79 20.96
N SER A 312 -11.61 2.68 20.59
CA SER A 312 -10.70 3.82 20.51
C SER A 312 -9.73 3.70 19.32
N LEU A 313 -9.30 4.83 18.79
CA LEU A 313 -8.23 4.92 17.78
C LEU A 313 -7.11 5.73 18.40
N ARG A 314 -5.96 5.09 18.57
CA ARG A 314 -4.73 5.71 19.03
C ARG A 314 -3.82 5.95 17.82
N VAL A 315 -3.35 7.18 17.65
CA VAL A 315 -2.34 7.56 16.67
C VAL A 315 -1.07 7.91 17.42
N PHE A 316 0.05 7.38 16.97
CA PHE A 316 1.35 7.54 17.61
C PHE A 316 2.46 7.70 16.58
N ARG A 317 3.57 8.29 17.01
CA ARG A 317 4.83 8.27 16.27
C ARG A 317 5.74 7.24 16.92
N ARG A 318 6.45 6.45 16.13
CA ARG A 318 7.55 5.62 16.64
C ARG A 318 8.84 6.40 16.51
N ASP A 319 9.58 6.55 17.61
CA ASP A 319 10.94 7.08 17.58
C ASP A 319 11.87 6.05 16.95
N GLU A 320 12.62 6.43 15.92
CA GLU A 320 13.48 5.49 15.21
C GLU A 320 14.73 5.08 16.02
N ALA A 321 15.20 5.94 16.93
CA ALA A 321 16.41 5.69 17.70
C ALA A 321 16.11 4.85 18.95
N SER A 322 15.03 5.14 19.67
CA SER A 322 14.63 4.40 20.88
C SER A 322 13.64 3.27 20.63
N GLY A 323 12.93 3.29 19.50
CA GLY A 323 11.81 2.38 19.21
C GLY A 323 10.54 2.70 20.01
N GLU A 324 10.54 3.76 20.82
CA GLU A 324 9.44 4.14 21.70
C GLU A 324 8.24 4.67 20.91
N GLU A 325 7.02 4.29 21.31
CA GLU A 325 5.78 4.84 20.76
C GLU A 325 5.35 6.08 21.54
N VAL A 326 5.53 7.24 20.92
CA VAL A 326 5.03 8.51 21.44
C VAL A 326 3.58 8.68 21.01
N ASN A 327 2.65 8.56 21.95
CA ASN A 327 1.23 8.79 21.70
C ASN A 327 1.01 10.24 21.27
N LEU A 328 0.38 10.44 20.10
CA LEU A 328 0.05 11.77 19.60
C LEU A 328 -1.39 12.13 19.97
N GLN A 329 -2.31 11.19 19.78
CA GLN A 329 -3.72 11.40 20.08
C GLN A 329 -4.42 10.06 20.31
N THR A 330 -5.42 10.07 21.19
CA THR A 330 -6.35 8.94 21.35
C THR A 330 -7.76 9.46 21.24
N VAL A 331 -8.52 8.88 20.33
CA VAL A 331 -9.88 9.30 20.00
C VAL A 331 -10.83 8.21 20.46
N PRO A 332 -11.78 8.50 21.38
CA PRO A 332 -12.84 7.56 21.70
C PRO A 332 -13.80 7.45 20.51
N LEU A 333 -14.29 6.24 20.26
CA LEU A 333 -15.13 5.95 19.10
C LEU A 333 -16.46 5.41 19.60
N GLU A 334 -17.53 6.16 19.35
CA GLU A 334 -18.86 5.89 19.86
C GLU A 334 -19.63 4.92 18.94
N SER A 335 -20.55 4.14 19.53
CA SER A 335 -21.24 3.02 18.89
C SER A 335 -22.27 3.39 17.82
N GLN A 336 -22.63 4.67 17.68
CA GLN A 336 -23.73 5.13 16.81
C GLN A 336 -23.46 6.42 15.99
N GLY A 337 -22.21 6.89 15.94
CA GLY A 337 -21.86 8.11 15.19
C GLY A 337 -21.46 7.84 13.73
N THR A 338 -21.76 8.77 12.83
CA THR A 338 -20.95 8.98 11.61
C THR A 338 -19.50 9.07 12.05
N VAL A 339 -18.69 8.09 11.67
CA VAL A 339 -17.24 8.13 11.85
C VAL A 339 -16.77 9.42 11.20
N PRO A 340 -15.99 10.26 11.89
CA PRO A 340 -15.46 11.44 11.26
C PRO A 340 -14.63 10.97 10.06
N ALA A 341 -15.02 11.39 8.86
CA ALA A 341 -14.30 11.04 7.63
C ALA A 341 -12.82 11.42 7.73
N TYR A 342 -12.51 12.39 8.59
CA TYR A 342 -11.17 12.89 8.87
C TYR A 342 -10.95 13.09 10.37
N LEU A 343 -9.78 12.66 10.84
CA LEU A 343 -9.19 12.98 12.14
C LEU A 343 -8.07 14.00 11.96
N GLU A 344 -8.03 15.04 12.79
CA GLU A 344 -6.94 16.01 12.82
C GLU A 344 -6.02 15.76 14.02
N VAL A 345 -4.75 15.50 13.73
CA VAL A 345 -3.70 15.17 14.70
C VAL A 345 -2.62 16.25 14.61
N SER A 346 -2.37 16.98 15.70
CA SER A 346 -1.27 17.95 15.74
C SER A 346 0.06 17.26 16.10
N LEU A 347 1.11 17.61 15.36
CA LEU A 347 2.47 17.13 15.64
C LEU A 347 3.17 18.01 16.70
N PRO A 348 4.04 17.43 17.55
CA PRO A 348 4.78 18.16 18.59
C PRO A 348 5.71 19.24 18.04
N ASP A 349 5.97 20.26 18.85
CA ASP A 349 6.73 21.44 18.40
C ASP A 349 8.16 21.15 17.94
N GLY A 350 8.84 20.23 18.63
CA GLY A 350 10.25 19.89 18.36
C GLY A 350 10.51 19.21 17.02
N LEU A 351 9.49 18.91 16.21
CA LEU A 351 9.64 18.26 14.91
C LEU A 351 9.98 19.21 13.75
N GLY A 352 9.91 20.53 13.95
CA GLY A 352 10.10 21.53 12.89
C GLY A 352 11.34 21.29 12.00
N PRO A 353 12.56 21.19 12.58
CA PRO A 353 13.78 20.97 11.80
C PRO A 353 13.78 19.67 10.99
N GLN A 354 13.18 18.61 11.52
CA GLN A 354 13.06 17.32 10.81
C GLN A 354 12.08 17.42 9.65
N LEU A 355 10.97 18.15 9.82
CA LEU A 355 10.03 18.42 8.74
C LEU A 355 10.66 19.26 7.63
N GLU A 356 11.51 20.22 7.97
CA GLU A 356 12.24 21.02 6.96
C GLU A 356 13.16 20.15 6.11
N GLU A 357 13.91 19.24 6.74
CA GLU A 357 14.81 18.36 6.00
C GLU A 357 14.03 17.33 5.15
N LEU A 358 12.98 16.73 5.72
CA LEU A 358 12.09 15.84 4.96
C LEU A 358 11.44 16.56 3.77
N ALA A 359 11.01 17.81 3.94
CA ALA A 359 10.43 18.61 2.86
C ALA A 359 11.41 18.84 1.70
N ARG A 360 12.71 18.95 1.97
CA ARG A 360 13.77 19.13 0.96
C ARG A 360 13.96 17.89 0.10
N VAL A 361 13.94 16.71 0.73
CA VAL A 361 14.17 15.43 0.05
C VAL A 361 12.87 14.76 -0.44
N GLY A 362 11.72 15.41 -0.27
CA GLY A 362 10.41 14.86 -0.64
C GLY A 362 9.97 13.67 0.23
N GLY A 363 10.43 13.64 1.48
CA GLY A 363 10.17 12.59 2.47
C GLY A 363 8.75 12.61 3.05
N ALA A 364 8.50 11.67 3.96
CA ALA A 364 7.22 11.50 4.63
C ALA A 364 7.42 11.25 6.13
N VAL A 365 6.43 11.65 6.94
CA VAL A 365 6.33 11.22 8.34
C VAL A 365 5.52 9.94 8.40
N SER A 366 6.06 8.94 9.10
CA SER A 366 5.37 7.68 9.38
C SER A 366 4.61 7.77 10.71
N LEU A 367 3.29 7.67 10.67
CA LEU A 367 2.44 7.62 11.86
C LEU A 367 1.86 6.23 12.04
N GLY A 368 2.12 5.63 13.20
CA GLY A 368 1.46 4.39 13.60
C GLY A 368 0.05 4.66 14.10
N TRP A 369 -0.85 3.71 13.89
CA TRP A 369 -2.18 3.77 14.46
C TRP A 369 -2.62 2.39 14.95
N VAL A 370 -3.41 2.38 16.02
CA VAL A 370 -4.02 1.19 16.60
C VAL A 370 -5.48 1.50 16.90
N ALA A 371 -6.40 0.70 16.37
CA ALA A 371 -7.81 0.75 16.65
C ALA A 371 -8.23 -0.46 17.51
N GLU A 372 -8.74 -0.18 18.70
CA GLU A 372 -9.27 -1.17 19.62
C GLU A 372 -10.79 -1.10 19.63
N LEU A 373 -11.43 -2.12 19.03
CA LEU A 373 -12.88 -2.19 18.89
C LEU A 373 -13.47 -3.26 19.82
N GLN A 374 -14.54 -2.93 20.53
CA GLN A 374 -15.19 -3.88 21.42
C GLN A 374 -15.64 -5.15 20.65
N GLY A 375 -15.24 -6.31 21.17
CA GLY A 375 -15.57 -7.62 20.59
C GLY A 375 -14.83 -7.96 19.28
N ARG A 376 -13.72 -7.26 18.97
CA ARG A 376 -12.88 -7.50 17.78
C ARG A 376 -11.41 -7.56 18.16
N ALA A 377 -10.60 -8.15 17.30
CA ALA A 377 -9.15 -8.02 17.38
C ALA A 377 -8.72 -6.57 17.08
N ALA A 378 -7.64 -6.11 17.71
CA ALA A 378 -7.08 -4.78 17.45
C ALA A 378 -6.58 -4.69 16.00
N ALA A 379 -7.00 -3.65 15.29
CA ALA A 379 -6.46 -3.31 13.97
C ALA A 379 -5.31 -2.32 14.13
N HIS A 380 -4.29 -2.40 13.30
CA HIS A 380 -3.17 -1.48 13.34
C HIS A 380 -2.58 -1.28 11.95
N GLY A 381 -1.86 -0.19 11.77
CA GLY A 381 -1.18 0.11 10.52
C GLY A 381 -0.29 1.33 10.62
N MET A 382 0.25 1.73 9.47
CA MET A 382 1.10 2.90 9.32
C MET A 382 0.51 3.82 8.26
N ALA A 383 0.32 5.09 8.60
CA ALA A 383 -0.03 6.14 7.67
C ALA A 383 1.24 6.89 7.25
N GLN A 384 1.53 6.91 5.95
CA GLN A 384 2.60 7.72 5.37
C GLN A 384 2.05 9.11 5.06
N VAL A 385 2.57 10.14 5.74
CA VAL A 385 2.14 11.52 5.59
C VAL A 385 3.21 12.28 4.81
N PRO A 386 3.00 12.62 3.53
CA PRO A 386 3.99 13.36 2.75
C PRO A 386 4.31 14.70 3.40
N VAL A 387 5.59 15.08 3.41
CA VAL A 387 6.02 16.40 3.87
C VAL A 387 6.29 17.28 2.65
N VAL A 388 5.70 18.48 2.65
CA VAL A 388 5.95 19.51 1.64
C VAL A 388 6.59 20.74 2.26
N ARG A 389 7.18 21.58 1.43
CA ARG A 389 7.82 22.83 1.85
C ARG A 389 6.78 23.77 2.47
N GLY A 390 7.23 24.60 3.42
CA GLY A 390 6.36 25.49 4.18
C GLY A 390 7.00 26.86 4.36
N ALA A 391 6.22 27.92 4.23
CA ALA A 391 6.66 29.28 4.53
C ALA A 391 5.50 30.15 5.05
N ALA A 392 5.80 31.17 5.84
CA ALA A 392 4.84 32.21 6.18
C ALA A 392 4.94 33.34 5.14
N CYS A 393 3.82 33.95 4.76
CA CYS A 393 3.75 35.13 3.92
C CYS A 393 3.31 36.31 4.79
N PRO A 394 4.23 37.14 5.29
CA PRO A 394 3.91 38.21 6.22
C PRO A 394 3.20 39.39 5.55
N ARG A 395 2.46 40.14 6.35
CA ARG A 395 1.93 41.45 5.95
C ARG A 395 3.05 42.48 5.97
N LEU A 396 3.26 43.16 4.84
CA LEU A 396 4.25 44.22 4.69
C LEU A 396 3.72 45.56 5.19
N PRO A 397 4.59 46.44 5.73
CA PRO A 397 4.19 47.75 6.23
C PRO A 397 3.85 48.73 5.10
N ALA A 398 4.42 48.55 3.91
CA ALA A 398 4.16 49.31 2.70
C ALA A 398 4.14 48.37 1.49
N ALA A 399 3.37 48.71 0.46
CA ALA A 399 3.33 47.95 -0.79
C ALA A 399 4.63 48.20 -1.58
N PRO A 400 5.38 47.13 -1.96
CA PRO A 400 6.49 47.23 -2.89
C PRO A 400 6.04 47.79 -4.24
N ARG A 401 6.93 48.49 -4.95
CA ARG A 401 6.64 48.93 -6.31
C ARG A 401 6.96 47.78 -7.27
N CYS A 402 6.14 47.60 -8.28
CA CYS A 402 6.38 46.61 -9.33
C CYS A 402 7.02 47.33 -10.53
N ASP A 403 8.33 47.55 -10.47
CA ASP A 403 9.07 48.30 -11.49
C ASP A 403 10.33 47.60 -12.02
N GLY A 404 10.61 46.39 -11.52
CA GLY A 404 11.71 45.56 -11.97
C GLY A 404 13.03 45.93 -11.29
N SER A 405 13.00 46.65 -10.17
CA SER A 405 14.19 47.01 -9.41
C SER A 405 13.94 46.90 -7.91
N LEU A 406 14.73 46.07 -7.24
CA LEU A 406 14.63 45.88 -5.79
C LEU A 406 15.31 47.03 -5.05
N SER A 407 14.55 48.08 -4.80
CA SER A 407 14.96 49.25 -4.04
C SER A 407 15.16 48.93 -2.56
N GLY A 408 16.12 49.59 -1.94
CA GLY A 408 16.42 49.37 -0.52
C GLY A 408 15.22 49.65 0.39
N GLY A 409 14.83 48.66 1.19
CA GLY A 409 13.83 48.78 2.25
C GLY A 409 12.38 48.45 1.86
N GLU A 410 12.06 48.31 0.57
CA GLU A 410 10.66 48.05 0.16
C GLU A 410 10.21 46.61 0.45
N TRP A 411 11.16 45.67 0.47
CA TRP A 411 10.93 44.25 0.79
C TRP A 411 11.33 43.89 2.23
N ASP A 412 11.51 44.89 3.10
CA ASP A 412 11.84 44.65 4.50
C ASP A 412 10.70 43.91 5.21
N GLY A 413 11.05 42.80 5.87
CA GLY A 413 10.10 41.93 6.54
C GLY A 413 9.41 40.90 5.63
N ALA A 414 9.70 40.89 4.32
CA ALA A 414 9.23 39.83 3.43
C ALA A 414 9.84 38.47 3.79
N ALA A 415 9.08 37.40 3.56
CA ALA A 415 9.61 36.05 3.68
C ALA A 415 10.60 35.78 2.56
N LYS A 416 11.67 35.03 2.89
CA LYS A 416 12.71 34.64 1.93
C LYS A 416 12.64 33.14 1.69
N LEU A 417 12.33 32.75 0.46
CA LEU A 417 12.33 31.36 0.03
C LEU A 417 13.61 31.07 -0.74
N GLU A 418 14.38 30.10 -0.27
CA GLU A 418 15.70 29.76 -0.79
C GLU A 418 15.87 28.24 -0.95
N GLY A 419 17.02 27.83 -1.47
CA GLY A 419 17.38 26.41 -1.61
C GLY A 419 16.48 25.68 -2.60
N PHE A 420 16.39 26.20 -3.82
CA PHE A 420 15.60 25.63 -4.90
C PHE A 420 16.17 24.28 -5.36
N PHE A 421 15.31 23.47 -5.96
CA PHE A 421 15.63 22.13 -6.46
C PHE A 421 15.27 22.02 -7.94
N ARG A 422 15.98 21.18 -8.68
CA ARG A 422 15.59 20.75 -10.02
C ARG A 422 14.23 20.06 -9.95
N ALA A 423 13.28 20.52 -10.74
CA ALA A 423 11.92 19.97 -10.76
C ALA A 423 11.91 18.49 -11.14
N LEU A 424 12.76 18.09 -12.09
CA LEU A 424 12.83 16.74 -12.63
C LEU A 424 13.20 15.66 -11.61
N ASP A 425 14.24 15.91 -10.81
CA ASP A 425 14.88 14.87 -9.98
C ASP A 425 15.07 15.26 -8.51
N GLY A 426 14.67 16.47 -8.12
CA GLY A 426 14.77 16.97 -6.75
C GLY A 426 16.21 17.26 -6.30
N ARG A 427 17.21 17.25 -7.19
CA ARG A 427 18.58 17.64 -6.83
C ARG A 427 18.67 19.15 -6.59
N PRO A 428 19.59 19.65 -5.74
CA PRO A 428 19.75 21.09 -5.55
C PRO A 428 19.96 21.85 -6.87
N ALA A 429 19.35 23.03 -6.99
CA ALA A 429 19.57 23.93 -8.12
C ALA A 429 21.03 24.42 -8.13
N ALA A 430 21.61 24.53 -9.32
CA ALA A 430 22.99 24.98 -9.48
C ALA A 430 23.10 26.51 -9.40
N ARG A 431 22.10 27.24 -9.92
CA ARG A 431 22.03 28.69 -9.85
C ARG A 431 21.24 29.12 -8.62
N PRO A 432 21.70 30.15 -7.88
CA PRO A 432 20.95 30.66 -6.76
C PRO A 432 19.67 31.33 -7.23
N THR A 433 18.57 31.03 -6.55
CA THR A 433 17.28 31.69 -6.71
C THR A 433 16.73 31.98 -5.32
N THR A 434 16.33 33.24 -5.11
CA THR A 434 15.62 33.69 -3.92
C THR A 434 14.28 34.25 -4.33
N VAL A 435 13.21 33.86 -3.62
CA VAL A 435 11.89 34.49 -3.75
C VAL A 435 11.58 35.28 -2.49
N LEU A 436 11.20 36.54 -2.66
CA LEU A 436 10.66 37.40 -1.61
C LEU A 436 9.14 37.38 -1.69
N LEU A 437 8.47 37.21 -0.54
CA LEU A 437 7.02 37.05 -0.47
C LEU A 437 6.43 37.91 0.65
N GLY A 438 5.37 38.67 0.33
CA GLY A 438 4.63 39.45 1.31
C GLY A 438 3.28 39.93 0.76
N HIS A 439 2.46 40.53 1.60
CA HIS A 439 1.16 41.07 1.17
C HIS A 439 0.77 42.36 1.92
N ASP A 440 -0.11 43.19 1.36
CA ASP A 440 -0.63 44.37 2.08
C ASP A 440 -2.02 44.15 2.71
N GLY A 441 -2.64 42.99 2.43
CA GLY A 441 -4.00 42.62 2.81
C GLY A 441 -4.96 42.53 1.63
N SER A 442 -4.62 43.15 0.50
CA SER A 442 -5.38 43.16 -0.75
C SER A 442 -4.63 42.55 -1.94
N THR A 443 -3.30 42.65 -1.92
CA THR A 443 -2.40 42.22 -2.99
C THR A 443 -1.30 41.34 -2.43
N LEU A 444 -1.01 40.25 -3.15
CA LEU A 444 0.16 39.41 -2.96
C LEU A 444 1.31 39.99 -3.79
N PHE A 445 2.44 40.26 -3.13
CA PHE A 445 3.67 40.72 -3.76
C PHE A 445 4.70 39.61 -3.75
N ILE A 446 5.32 39.40 -4.91
CA ILE A 446 6.35 38.38 -5.08
C ILE A 446 7.50 38.98 -5.87
N ALA A 447 8.74 38.79 -5.41
CA ALA A 447 9.92 39.12 -6.19
C ALA A 447 10.83 37.90 -6.34
N TRP A 448 11.44 37.73 -7.50
CA TRP A 448 12.48 36.75 -7.78
C TRP A 448 13.81 37.46 -7.93
N LEU A 449 14.83 36.89 -7.30
CA LEU A 449 16.23 37.20 -7.55
C LEU A 449 16.86 35.97 -8.21
N CYS A 450 17.09 36.04 -9.50
CA CYS A 450 17.63 34.97 -10.33
C CYS A 450 19.13 35.20 -10.55
N GLY A 451 19.97 34.68 -9.65
CA GLY A 451 21.42 34.86 -9.71
C GLY A 451 22.14 33.87 -10.64
N GLY A 452 23.43 34.11 -10.86
CA GLY A 452 24.33 33.27 -11.67
C GLY A 452 24.02 33.28 -13.17
N GLN A 453 23.31 34.31 -13.64
CA GLN A 453 22.87 34.44 -15.04
C GLN A 453 22.69 35.92 -15.43
N PRO A 454 23.78 36.68 -15.63
CA PRO A 454 23.72 38.12 -15.91
C PRO A 454 23.08 38.47 -17.27
N GLU A 455 23.07 37.54 -18.23
CA GLU A 455 22.46 37.71 -19.55
C GLU A 455 21.38 36.65 -19.77
N PRO A 456 20.16 36.86 -19.24
CA PRO A 456 19.04 35.96 -19.50
C PRO A 456 18.59 36.08 -20.96
N SER A 457 18.18 34.95 -21.53
CA SER A 457 17.60 34.81 -22.86
C SER A 457 16.08 34.85 -22.77
N ALA A 458 15.47 35.95 -23.21
CA ALA A 458 14.03 36.07 -23.31
C ALA A 458 13.62 36.88 -24.54
N ALA A 459 12.59 36.42 -25.23
CA ALA A 459 12.01 37.12 -26.36
C ALA A 459 10.91 38.10 -25.91
N ASP A 460 10.74 39.16 -26.69
CA ASP A 460 9.58 40.04 -26.58
C ASP A 460 8.34 39.34 -27.15
N ARG A 461 7.73 38.48 -26.33
CA ARG A 461 6.54 37.69 -26.67
C ARG A 461 5.26 38.51 -26.41
N PRO A 462 4.18 38.31 -27.19
CA PRO A 462 2.88 38.82 -26.79
C PRO A 462 2.45 38.18 -25.46
N ARG A 463 1.57 38.86 -24.72
CA ARG A 463 0.89 38.29 -23.56
C ARG A 463 0.29 36.91 -23.92
N ASP A 464 0.41 35.97 -23.00
CA ASP A 464 0.00 34.56 -23.12
C ASP A 464 0.79 33.74 -24.16
N GLY A 465 1.89 34.29 -24.70
CA GLY A 465 2.86 33.54 -25.47
C GLY A 465 3.57 32.47 -24.62
N ALA A 466 4.33 31.59 -25.29
CA ALA A 466 5.09 30.52 -24.64
C ALA A 466 6.31 31.04 -23.87
N VAL A 467 6.10 31.83 -22.81
CA VAL A 467 7.14 32.48 -22.00
C VAL A 467 8.04 31.47 -21.29
N TRP A 468 7.54 30.25 -21.02
CA TRP A 468 8.30 29.14 -20.42
C TRP A 468 9.38 28.54 -21.34
N GLU A 469 9.42 28.91 -22.62
CA GLU A 469 10.51 28.54 -23.53
C GLU A 469 11.75 29.44 -23.35
N ASP A 470 11.61 30.54 -22.60
CA ASP A 470 12.64 31.52 -22.30
C ASP A 470 13.14 31.35 -20.86
N ASP A 471 14.13 32.16 -20.45
CA ASP A 471 14.40 32.35 -19.03
C ASP A 471 13.21 33.03 -18.37
N ALA A 472 12.52 32.30 -17.50
CA ALA A 472 11.24 32.70 -16.93
C ALA A 472 11.11 32.27 -15.47
N VAL A 473 10.22 32.92 -14.76
CA VAL A 473 9.77 32.54 -13.42
C VAL A 473 8.29 32.23 -13.46
N GLU A 474 7.89 31.24 -12.67
CA GLU A 474 6.52 30.75 -12.64
C GLU A 474 6.04 30.66 -11.19
N VAL A 475 4.78 30.99 -10.94
CA VAL A 475 4.13 30.78 -9.65
C VAL A 475 2.80 30.10 -9.82
N PHE A 476 2.59 29.11 -8.97
CA PHE A 476 1.40 28.31 -8.91
C PHE A 476 0.71 28.57 -7.58
N LEU A 477 -0.55 28.98 -7.60
CA LEU A 477 -1.32 29.35 -6.41
C LEU A 477 -2.62 28.56 -6.35
N GLN A 478 -2.85 27.86 -5.24
CA GLN A 478 -4.09 27.18 -4.93
C GLN A 478 -4.61 27.69 -3.58
N PRO A 479 -5.56 28.64 -3.58
CA PRO A 479 -6.21 29.12 -2.38
C PRO A 479 -7.00 28.02 -1.65
N PRO A 480 -7.25 28.18 -0.34
CA PRO A 480 -8.08 27.26 0.42
C PRO A 480 -9.46 27.04 -0.22
N GLY A 481 -9.89 25.79 -0.34
CA GLY A 481 -11.19 25.42 -0.89
C GLY A 481 -11.28 25.44 -2.42
N SER A 482 -10.24 25.86 -3.14
CA SER A 482 -10.22 25.78 -4.60
C SER A 482 -10.02 24.35 -5.11
N SER A 483 -10.83 23.95 -6.09
CA SER A 483 -10.72 22.68 -6.82
C SER A 483 -9.60 22.69 -7.87
N GLY A 484 -9.13 23.88 -8.27
CA GLY A 484 -8.05 24.09 -9.22
C GLY A 484 -6.90 24.95 -8.66
N TYR A 485 -6.01 25.38 -9.55
CA TYR A 485 -4.90 26.30 -9.22
C TYR A 485 -4.67 27.30 -10.34
N TYR A 486 -4.13 28.46 -9.97
CA TYR A 486 -3.74 29.53 -10.86
C TYR A 486 -2.26 29.41 -11.19
N HIS A 487 -1.90 29.70 -12.43
CA HIS A 487 -0.53 29.74 -12.92
C HIS A 487 -0.27 31.15 -13.46
N PHE A 488 0.78 31.80 -12.96
CA PHE A 488 1.29 33.05 -13.48
C PHE A 488 2.76 32.87 -13.84
N ALA A 489 3.19 33.40 -14.99
CA ALA A 489 4.57 33.33 -15.43
C ALA A 489 5.02 34.65 -16.03
N VAL A 490 6.30 34.95 -15.87
CA VAL A 490 6.96 36.14 -16.43
C VAL A 490 8.33 35.76 -16.94
N ASN A 491 8.62 36.04 -18.22
CA ASN A 491 9.98 35.88 -18.74
C ASN A 491 10.88 37.06 -18.36
N ALA A 492 12.19 36.93 -18.57
CA ALA A 492 13.16 37.98 -18.26
C ALA A 492 13.02 39.26 -19.11
N ALA A 493 12.14 39.26 -20.12
CA ALA A 493 11.74 40.45 -20.88
C ALA A 493 10.50 41.16 -20.29
N GLY A 494 9.91 40.63 -19.21
CA GLY A 494 8.73 41.19 -18.54
C GLY A 494 7.39 40.75 -19.14
N GLN A 495 7.39 39.78 -20.05
CA GLN A 495 6.17 39.32 -20.71
C GLN A 495 5.40 38.34 -19.84
N GLN A 496 4.09 38.59 -19.74
CA GLN A 496 3.19 37.88 -18.84
C GLN A 496 2.48 36.72 -19.53
N TYR A 497 2.26 35.66 -18.77
CA TYR A 497 1.36 34.57 -19.08
C TYR A 497 0.55 34.24 -17.84
N ASP A 498 -0.74 33.95 -18.01
CA ASP A 498 -1.55 33.37 -16.95
C ASP A 498 -2.49 32.27 -17.44
N ALA A 499 -2.87 31.41 -16.50
CA ALA A 499 -3.80 30.31 -16.75
C ALA A 499 -4.46 29.86 -15.45
N TYR A 500 -5.59 29.17 -15.59
CA TYR A 500 -6.24 28.44 -14.51
C TYR A 500 -6.32 26.96 -14.87
N ALA A 501 -6.11 26.07 -13.90
CA ALA A 501 -6.12 24.63 -14.13
C ALA A 501 -7.05 23.91 -13.15
N GLU A 502 -8.04 23.21 -13.70
CA GLU A 502 -9.00 22.38 -12.96
C GLU A 502 -9.43 21.21 -13.86
N GLY A 503 -8.93 20.00 -13.58
CA GLY A 503 -9.14 18.84 -14.46
C GLY A 503 -8.49 18.96 -15.87
N GLY A 504 -7.87 20.09 -16.17
CA GLY A 504 -7.18 20.44 -17.42
C GLY A 504 -6.70 21.89 -17.37
N LEU A 505 -5.75 22.27 -18.22
CA LEU A 505 -5.23 23.64 -18.29
C LEU A 505 -6.15 24.52 -19.14
N ASN A 506 -6.67 25.60 -18.57
CA ASN A 506 -7.35 26.67 -19.28
C ASN A 506 -6.40 27.86 -19.47
N ALA A 507 -5.67 27.84 -20.59
CA ALA A 507 -4.75 28.91 -20.99
C ALA A 507 -5.43 30.15 -21.57
N SER A 508 -6.77 30.22 -21.58
CA SER A 508 -7.51 31.43 -21.99
C SER A 508 -7.99 32.27 -20.80
N TRP A 509 -7.85 31.75 -19.58
CA TRP A 509 -8.14 32.51 -18.37
C TRP A 509 -7.14 33.65 -18.24
N ASN A 510 -7.62 34.88 -18.10
CA ASN A 510 -6.81 36.08 -18.04
C ASN A 510 -7.19 36.91 -16.81
N ALA A 511 -6.19 37.36 -16.04
CA ALA A 511 -6.38 38.21 -14.86
C ALA A 511 -5.68 39.56 -14.99
N GLU A 512 -6.19 40.53 -14.24
CA GLU A 512 -5.57 41.84 -14.08
C GLU A 512 -4.54 41.80 -12.93
N TRP A 513 -3.26 41.75 -13.27
CA TRP A 513 -2.12 41.76 -12.35
C TRP A 513 -0.93 42.48 -12.98
N GLN A 514 0.06 42.87 -12.17
CA GLN A 514 1.23 43.62 -12.64
C GLN A 514 2.49 42.77 -12.53
N ALA A 515 3.37 42.91 -13.50
CA ALA A 515 4.72 42.36 -13.47
C ALA A 515 5.72 43.32 -14.11
N ALA A 516 6.94 43.29 -13.61
CA ALA A 516 8.08 43.98 -14.20
C ALA A 516 9.33 43.13 -14.05
N ALA A 517 10.20 43.17 -15.06
CA ALA A 517 11.49 42.48 -15.06
C ALA A 517 12.63 43.49 -15.20
N GLY A 518 13.75 43.22 -14.55
CA GLY A 518 14.94 44.06 -14.63
C GLY A 518 16.23 43.25 -14.55
N ARG A 519 17.33 43.89 -14.92
CA ARG A 519 18.66 43.31 -14.87
C ARG A 519 19.35 43.72 -13.58
N GLU A 520 20.09 42.77 -13.01
CA GLU A 520 20.96 42.98 -11.85
C GLU A 520 22.39 42.61 -12.21
N ARG A 521 23.36 43.01 -11.37
CA ARG A 521 24.79 42.81 -11.68
C ARG A 521 25.19 41.36 -11.95
N ASP A 522 24.59 40.41 -11.24
CA ASP A 522 24.91 38.96 -11.30
C ASP A 522 23.70 38.12 -11.71
N GLY A 523 22.71 38.73 -12.35
CA GLY A 523 21.43 38.08 -12.57
C GLY A 523 20.34 38.99 -13.12
N TRP A 524 19.12 38.61 -12.82
CA TRP A 524 17.93 39.38 -13.19
C TRP A 524 16.86 39.22 -12.11
N VAL A 525 15.90 40.14 -12.13
CA VAL A 525 14.81 40.20 -11.16
C VAL A 525 13.47 40.25 -11.87
N VAL A 526 12.47 39.73 -11.18
CA VAL A 526 11.06 39.89 -11.56
C VAL A 526 10.29 40.29 -10.32
N GLU A 527 9.41 41.26 -10.46
CA GLU A 527 8.42 41.62 -9.47
C GLU A 527 7.02 41.31 -9.99
N MET A 528 6.14 40.83 -9.12
CA MET A 528 4.74 40.56 -9.40
C MET A 528 3.87 41.16 -8.30
N ALA A 529 2.75 41.78 -8.70
CA ALA A 529 1.69 42.22 -7.81
C ALA A 529 0.36 41.60 -8.26
N ILE A 530 -0.13 40.63 -7.49
CA ILE A 530 -1.30 39.80 -7.80
C ILE A 530 -2.41 40.11 -6.79
N PRO A 531 -3.49 40.81 -7.18
CA PRO A 531 -4.63 41.06 -6.29
C PRO A 531 -5.28 39.75 -5.82
N PHE A 532 -5.59 39.60 -4.53
CA PHE A 532 -6.25 38.38 -4.03
C PHE A 532 -7.63 38.15 -4.67
N SER A 533 -8.29 39.23 -5.12
CA SER A 533 -9.57 39.19 -5.81
C SER A 533 -9.52 38.42 -7.14
N VAL A 534 -8.39 38.41 -7.85
CA VAL A 534 -8.31 37.72 -9.15
C VAL A 534 -8.16 36.21 -9.00
N VAL A 535 -7.61 35.75 -7.87
CA VAL A 535 -7.47 34.32 -7.54
C VAL A 535 -8.56 33.80 -6.61
N GLY A 536 -9.64 34.58 -6.39
CA GLY A 536 -10.77 34.17 -5.55
C GLY A 536 -10.41 33.89 -4.08
N GLY A 537 -9.31 34.50 -3.59
CA GLY A 537 -8.74 34.23 -2.28
C GLY A 537 -8.79 35.42 -1.32
N GLN A 538 -8.35 35.17 -0.10
CA GLN A 538 -8.02 36.16 0.93
C GLN A 538 -6.69 35.74 1.58
N PRO A 539 -5.89 36.67 2.13
CA PRO A 539 -4.66 36.33 2.84
C PRO A 539 -5.00 35.73 4.21
N ASN A 540 -5.48 34.49 4.22
CA ASN A 540 -5.73 33.73 5.42
C ASN A 540 -5.47 32.23 5.20
N GLY A 541 -5.16 31.55 6.30
CA GLY A 541 -5.00 30.10 6.32
C GLY A 541 -3.80 29.65 5.50
N PHE A 542 -3.93 28.47 4.89
CA PHE A 542 -2.83 27.85 4.15
C PHE A 542 -3.16 27.70 2.67
N TRP A 543 -2.42 28.42 1.86
CA TRP A 543 -2.46 28.28 0.40
C TRP A 543 -1.47 27.21 -0.01
N ARG A 544 -1.78 26.45 -1.06
CA ARG A 544 -0.78 25.57 -1.67
C ARG A 544 -0.11 26.32 -2.80
N ALA A 545 1.22 26.36 -2.80
CA ALA A 545 1.96 27.12 -3.79
C ALA A 545 3.27 26.45 -4.23
N ASN A 546 3.73 26.81 -5.42
CA ASN A 546 5.08 26.53 -5.86
C ASN A 546 5.63 27.71 -6.65
N PHE A 547 6.96 27.84 -6.62
CA PHE A 547 7.69 28.93 -7.28
C PHE A 547 8.75 28.27 -8.15
N GLY A 548 8.67 28.49 -9.45
CA GLY A 548 9.53 27.91 -10.48
C GLY A 548 10.45 28.94 -11.12
N ARG A 549 11.54 28.45 -11.71
CA ARG A 549 12.43 29.16 -12.62
C ARG A 549 12.78 28.22 -13.77
N GLU A 550 12.52 28.66 -14.99
CA GLU A 550 13.02 28.04 -16.22
C GLU A 550 14.37 28.66 -16.56
N GLU A 551 15.37 27.80 -16.80
CA GLU A 551 16.70 28.18 -17.28
C GLU A 551 16.84 27.70 -18.72
N ALA A 552 16.56 28.58 -19.69
CA ALA A 552 16.44 28.20 -21.10
C ALA A 552 17.76 27.69 -21.71
N ASP A 553 18.88 28.30 -21.32
CA ASP A 553 20.22 27.92 -21.78
C ASP A 553 20.65 26.54 -21.26
N ALA A 554 20.36 26.25 -19.99
CA ALA A 554 20.66 24.99 -19.34
C ALA A 554 19.61 23.91 -19.63
N LYS A 555 18.42 24.30 -20.08
CA LYS A 555 17.20 23.46 -20.17
C LYS A 555 16.87 22.80 -18.83
N VAL A 556 16.89 23.62 -17.78
CA VAL A 556 16.66 23.17 -16.41
C VAL A 556 15.51 23.96 -15.81
N ALA A 557 14.46 23.24 -15.43
CA ALA A 557 13.41 23.75 -14.56
C ALA A 557 13.83 23.55 -13.10
N THR A 558 13.80 24.62 -12.29
CA THR A 558 14.02 24.58 -10.85
C THR A 558 12.79 25.10 -10.11
N CYS A 559 12.53 24.62 -8.90
CA CYS A 559 11.39 25.05 -8.10
C CYS A 559 11.67 25.01 -6.59
N TRP A 560 10.88 25.77 -5.85
CA TRP A 560 10.97 25.82 -4.40
C TRP A 560 10.52 24.51 -3.75
N ALA A 561 9.43 23.90 -4.22
CA ALA A 561 8.96 22.59 -3.79
C ALA A 561 9.15 21.55 -4.91
N PRO A 562 10.04 20.55 -4.75
CA PRO A 562 10.38 19.63 -5.83
C PRO A 562 9.19 18.77 -6.26
N THR A 563 8.92 18.74 -7.55
CA THR A 563 7.76 18.04 -8.14
C THR A 563 8.09 16.63 -8.66
N PHE A 564 9.38 16.31 -8.85
CA PHE A 564 9.86 15.06 -9.46
C PHE A 564 9.28 14.83 -10.86
N GLY A 565 9.24 15.90 -11.66
CA GLY A 565 8.59 15.98 -12.96
C GLY A 565 8.42 17.43 -13.41
N GLY A 566 7.30 17.76 -14.05
CA GLY A 566 6.96 19.14 -14.42
C GLY A 566 6.37 19.94 -13.26
N PHE A 567 6.24 21.26 -13.44
CA PHE A 567 5.70 22.15 -12.40
C PHE A 567 4.21 21.91 -12.08
N HIS A 568 3.42 21.47 -13.06
CA HIS A 568 1.98 21.20 -12.94
C HIS A 568 1.64 19.93 -12.12
N THR A 569 2.19 19.83 -10.92
CA THR A 569 1.97 18.72 -9.98
C THR A 569 1.40 19.26 -8.67
N PRO A 570 0.10 19.61 -8.62
CA PRO A 570 -0.48 20.27 -7.46
C PRO A 570 -0.20 19.53 -6.18
N SER A 571 -0.32 18.21 -6.12
CA SER A 571 -0.06 17.40 -4.91
C SER A 571 1.32 17.60 -4.26
N ARG A 572 2.30 18.18 -4.98
CA ARG A 572 3.65 18.50 -4.50
C ARG A 572 3.87 19.97 -4.13
N PHE A 573 2.90 20.85 -4.38
CA PHE A 573 2.97 22.24 -3.94
C PHE A 573 3.21 22.31 -2.43
N GLY A 574 4.09 23.24 -2.03
CA GLY A 574 4.31 23.60 -0.64
C GLY A 574 3.08 24.31 -0.05
N LYS A 575 3.16 24.67 1.21
CA LYS A 575 2.14 25.44 1.93
C LYS A 575 2.67 26.82 2.30
N VAL A 576 1.91 27.85 1.97
CA VAL A 576 2.16 29.24 2.38
C VAL A 576 1.10 29.65 3.39
N ALA A 577 1.53 30.05 4.58
CA ALA A 577 0.66 30.51 5.66
C ALA A 577 0.51 32.05 5.58
N PHE A 578 -0.73 32.54 5.46
CA PHE A 578 -1.05 33.96 5.43
C PHE A 578 -1.68 34.43 6.74
#